data_AF-A0AAD4HJA6-F1
#
_entry.id   AF-A0AAD4HJA6-F1
#
_cell.length_a   1.000
_cell.length_b   1.000
_cell.length_c   1.000
_cell.angle_alpha   90.00
_cell.angle_beta   90.00
_cell.angle_gamma   90.00
#
_symmetry.space_group_name_H-M   'P 1'
#
loop_
_entity.id
_entity.type
_entity.pdbx_description
1 polymer ?
#
loop_
_entity_poly.entity_id
_entity_poly.type
_entity_poly.pdbx_seq_one_letter_code
_entity_poly.pdbx_strand_id
1 'polypeptide(L)'
;MQPTKQTLPIGGLLVDVYSHPTSISSSTNPIHALFFLHGRFDSAQDQYIVDTIKVIFDESYGSGVGERKKDLIVIAFCVGEKDHRNHGTRLVNQQRNFAWSKEPAENNDQHAVDMYTIQTGTAQDVSFLIDHIPSSLYPSGERTIVEWGMGGVSLGGHSTWIALSREPRLTLGIPIIGCPDYMKLISRRAQSSNIPLSPPYFPTSFMTYVERHDPAQLAYRAKDASNPFLGKKVLVLSGKEDKLVPWVASAEFVEGLEVGEEGVKRVVVEEGAGHECTSGMRREAGLFVREWLSATADELRRPSRNFADNDEGRKRSSSISGVVLAKGPQQHWSGALWQDRTGVAGVLARWQEPWLVVGSPRVS
;
A
#
# COMPACT_ATOMS: atom_id res chain seq x y z
N MET A 1 -17.21 5.08 -10.81
CA MET A 1 -16.71 5.55 -12.13
C MET A 1 -15.59 4.61 -12.60
N GLN A 2 -15.20 4.66 -13.88
CA GLN A 2 -13.89 4.13 -14.32
C GLN A 2 -12.98 5.30 -14.73
N PRO A 3 -11.73 5.38 -14.21
CA PRO A 3 -10.74 6.33 -14.70
C PRO A 3 -10.22 5.93 -16.09
N THR A 4 -9.76 6.91 -16.85
CA THR A 4 -8.98 6.68 -18.08
C THR A 4 -7.56 6.23 -17.71
N LYS A 5 -6.94 5.39 -18.55
CA LYS A 5 -5.61 4.81 -18.32
C LYS A 5 -4.70 5.00 -19.53
N GLN A 6 -3.48 5.46 -19.31
CA GLN A 6 -2.42 5.57 -20.33
C GLN A 6 -1.13 4.95 -19.80
N THR A 7 -0.52 4.05 -20.56
CA THR A 7 0.81 3.48 -20.25
C THR A 7 1.92 4.34 -20.85
N LEU A 8 2.99 4.61 -20.09
CA LEU A 8 4.18 5.33 -20.54
C LEU A 8 5.48 4.53 -20.27
N PRO A 9 6.40 4.43 -21.24
CA PRO A 9 7.77 3.96 -21.02
C PRO A 9 8.70 5.13 -20.63
N ILE A 10 9.19 5.13 -19.40
CA ILE A 10 10.07 6.16 -18.82
C ILE A 10 11.37 5.51 -18.35
N GLY A 11 12.48 5.70 -19.08
CA GLY A 11 13.81 5.25 -18.63
C GLY A 11 13.95 3.73 -18.40
N GLY A 12 13.16 2.90 -19.08
CA GLY A 12 13.11 1.44 -18.86
C GLY A 12 12.11 0.99 -17.79
N LEU A 13 11.43 1.93 -17.12
CA LEU A 13 10.25 1.67 -16.30
C LEU A 13 9.00 1.84 -17.17
N LEU A 14 8.00 0.97 -16.99
CA LEU A 14 6.66 1.16 -17.54
C LEU A 14 5.75 1.60 -16.40
N VAL A 15 4.93 2.62 -16.65
CA VAL A 15 3.98 3.16 -15.68
C VAL A 15 2.61 3.34 -16.30
N ASP A 16 1.56 2.99 -15.56
CA ASP A 16 0.18 3.33 -15.89
C ASP A 16 -0.20 4.62 -15.17
N VAL A 17 -0.57 5.63 -15.94
CA VAL A 17 -1.13 6.89 -15.46
C VAL A 17 -2.65 6.80 -15.60
N TYR A 18 -3.33 6.77 -14.46
CA TYR A 18 -4.77 6.86 -14.36
C TYR A 18 -5.19 8.32 -14.13
N SER A 19 -6.25 8.75 -14.79
CA SER A 19 -6.78 10.11 -14.67
C SER A 19 -8.29 10.15 -14.82
N HIS A 20 -8.91 11.27 -14.43
CA HIS A 20 -10.35 11.47 -14.61
C HIS A 20 -10.66 11.82 -16.07
N PRO A 21 -11.70 11.27 -16.72
CA PRO A 21 -12.02 11.56 -18.12
C PRO A 21 -12.11 13.06 -18.45
N THR A 22 -12.66 13.88 -17.54
CA THR A 22 -12.77 15.35 -17.73
C THR A 22 -11.49 16.13 -17.44
N SER A 23 -10.47 15.51 -16.84
CA SER A 23 -9.18 16.15 -16.55
C SER A 23 -8.21 16.14 -17.74
N ILE A 24 -8.51 15.36 -18.79
CA ILE A 24 -7.70 15.24 -20.00
C ILE A 24 -8.01 16.35 -21.01
N SER A 25 -9.29 16.67 -21.22
CA SER A 25 -9.74 17.37 -22.44
C SER A 25 -10.02 18.87 -22.31
N SER A 26 -10.09 19.42 -21.09
CA SER A 26 -10.54 20.82 -20.89
C SER A 26 -9.99 21.53 -19.64
N SER A 27 -9.15 20.87 -18.84
CA SER A 27 -8.69 21.42 -17.56
C SER A 27 -7.32 22.07 -17.66
N THR A 28 -7.22 23.31 -17.17
CA THR A 28 -5.96 24.03 -16.93
C THR A 28 -5.49 23.92 -15.46
N ASN A 29 -6.17 23.13 -14.64
CA ASN A 29 -5.87 23.02 -13.22
C ASN A 29 -4.48 22.41 -12.96
N PRO A 30 -3.78 22.87 -11.91
CA PRO A 30 -2.55 22.23 -11.43
C PRO A 30 -2.83 20.80 -10.97
N ILE A 31 -1.81 19.95 -11.08
CA ILE A 31 -1.94 18.51 -10.88
C ILE A 31 -1.31 18.08 -9.56
N HIS A 32 -2.06 17.29 -8.81
CA HIS A 32 -1.56 16.40 -7.77
C HIS A 32 -1.31 15.02 -8.39
N ALA A 33 -0.13 14.45 -8.17
CA ALA A 33 0.23 13.12 -8.64
C ALA A 33 0.43 12.17 -7.47
N LEU A 34 -0.31 11.05 -7.45
CA LEU A 34 -0.22 10.03 -6.41
C LEU A 34 0.37 8.75 -6.99
N PHE A 35 1.56 8.34 -6.56
CA PHE A 35 2.03 6.97 -6.80
C PHE A 35 1.22 5.99 -5.94
N PHE A 36 0.75 4.88 -6.51
CA PHE A 36 0.06 3.84 -5.75
C PHE A 36 0.61 2.44 -6.06
N LEU A 37 1.18 1.79 -5.03
CA LEU A 37 2.03 0.61 -5.17
C LEU A 37 1.41 -0.67 -4.58
N HIS A 38 1.75 -1.82 -5.19
CA HIS A 38 1.19 -3.13 -4.85
C HIS A 38 2.07 -3.94 -3.88
N GLY A 39 1.50 -5.05 -3.41
CA GLY A 39 2.10 -6.01 -2.49
C GLY A 39 3.10 -6.97 -3.14
N ARG A 40 3.81 -7.75 -2.32
CA ARG A 40 4.76 -8.75 -2.81
C ARG A 40 4.01 -9.91 -3.48
N PHE A 41 4.52 -10.38 -4.62
CA PHE A 41 3.88 -11.35 -5.54
C PHE A 41 2.65 -10.86 -6.31
N ASP A 42 2.08 -9.71 -5.95
CA ASP A 42 0.97 -9.09 -6.69
C ASP A 42 1.45 -8.20 -7.84
N SER A 43 0.48 -7.61 -8.53
CA SER A 43 0.66 -6.63 -9.58
C SER A 43 -0.18 -5.37 -9.42
N ALA A 44 0.15 -4.32 -10.19
CA ALA A 44 -0.71 -3.13 -10.32
C ALA A 44 -2.04 -3.36 -11.06
N GLN A 45 -2.26 -4.54 -11.65
CA GLN A 45 -3.56 -4.93 -12.23
C GLN A 45 -4.40 -5.79 -11.28
N ASP A 46 -3.89 -6.17 -10.11
CA ASP A 46 -4.67 -6.94 -9.14
C ASP A 46 -5.86 -6.16 -8.61
N GLN A 47 -6.97 -6.88 -8.40
CA GLN A 47 -8.29 -6.29 -8.19
C GLN A 47 -8.29 -5.31 -7.01
N TYR A 48 -7.55 -5.60 -5.93
CA TYR A 48 -7.51 -4.70 -4.77
C TYR A 48 -6.80 -3.37 -5.07
N ILE A 49 -5.81 -3.34 -5.98
CA ILE A 49 -5.16 -2.10 -6.44
C ILE A 49 -6.11 -1.32 -7.33
N VAL A 50 -6.70 -1.97 -8.34
CA VAL A 50 -7.68 -1.36 -9.25
C VAL A 50 -8.87 -0.79 -8.46
N ASP A 51 -9.37 -1.52 -7.46
CA ASP A 51 -10.43 -1.07 -6.54
C ASP A 51 -9.98 0.11 -5.68
N THR A 52 -8.72 0.13 -5.20
CA THR A 52 -8.22 1.26 -4.41
C THR A 52 -8.13 2.52 -5.26
N ILE A 53 -7.55 2.42 -6.46
CA ILE A 53 -7.47 3.52 -7.43
C ILE A 53 -8.89 4.03 -7.78
N LYS A 54 -9.82 3.11 -8.04
CA LYS A 54 -11.23 3.45 -8.30
C LYS A 54 -11.88 4.16 -7.11
N VAL A 55 -11.67 3.70 -5.87
CA VAL A 55 -12.21 4.36 -4.66
C VAL A 55 -11.60 5.74 -4.46
N ILE A 56 -10.30 5.91 -4.74
CA ILE A 56 -9.64 7.23 -4.71
C ILE A 56 -10.30 8.20 -5.70
N PHE A 57 -10.57 7.77 -6.94
CA PHE A 57 -11.30 8.60 -7.91
C PHE A 57 -12.78 8.81 -7.53
N ASP A 58 -13.48 7.79 -7.05
CA ASP A 58 -14.89 7.89 -6.65
C ASP A 58 -15.09 8.84 -5.45
N GLU A 59 -14.19 8.85 -4.45
CA GLU A 59 -14.23 9.84 -3.36
C GLU A 59 -13.77 11.24 -3.83
N SER A 60 -12.75 11.34 -4.70
CA SER A 60 -12.18 12.64 -5.15
C SER A 60 -13.00 13.37 -6.23
N TYR A 61 -13.84 12.66 -6.99
CA TYR A 61 -14.64 13.20 -8.10
C TYR A 61 -16.15 12.88 -7.98
N GLY A 62 -16.58 12.26 -6.88
CA GLY A 62 -17.96 11.85 -6.65
C GLY A 62 -18.96 13.00 -6.46
N SER A 63 -20.24 12.64 -6.45
CA SER A 63 -21.34 13.58 -6.21
C SER A 63 -21.23 14.22 -4.82
N GLY A 64 -21.14 15.56 -4.77
CA GLY A 64 -20.97 16.31 -3.52
C GLY A 64 -19.56 16.90 -3.34
N VAL A 65 -18.59 16.57 -4.21
CA VAL A 65 -17.35 17.34 -4.32
C VAL A 65 -17.67 18.71 -4.95
N GLY A 66 -17.17 19.78 -4.34
CA GLY A 66 -17.34 21.15 -4.82
C GLY A 66 -16.53 21.48 -6.09
N GLU A 67 -16.38 22.76 -6.39
CA GLU A 67 -15.57 23.21 -7.53
C GLU A 67 -14.10 22.75 -7.37
N ARG A 68 -13.62 21.97 -8.34
CA ARG A 68 -12.26 21.41 -8.32
C ARG A 68 -11.26 22.44 -8.83
N LYS A 69 -10.37 22.89 -7.94
CA LYS A 69 -9.23 23.77 -8.25
C LYS A 69 -7.95 23.02 -8.65
N LYS A 70 -7.95 21.69 -8.53
CA LYS A 70 -6.79 20.82 -8.75
C LYS A 70 -7.28 19.50 -9.39
N ASP A 71 -6.47 18.90 -10.24
CA ASP A 71 -6.71 17.56 -10.77
C ASP A 71 -5.80 16.52 -10.14
N LEU A 72 -6.27 15.27 -10.09
CA LEU A 72 -5.51 14.11 -9.65
C LEU A 72 -5.12 13.22 -10.84
N ILE A 73 -3.86 12.83 -10.88
CA ILE A 73 -3.43 11.60 -11.57
C ILE A 73 -2.96 10.58 -10.53
N VAL A 74 -3.24 9.30 -10.79
CA VAL A 74 -2.71 8.19 -9.99
C VAL A 74 -1.76 7.39 -10.87
N ILE A 75 -0.54 7.16 -10.40
CA ILE A 75 0.53 6.52 -11.15
C ILE A 75 0.85 5.18 -10.49
N ALA A 76 0.75 4.08 -11.24
CA ALA A 76 1.22 2.77 -10.81
C ALA A 76 2.35 2.30 -11.73
N PHE A 77 3.30 1.50 -11.22
CA PHE A 77 4.19 0.72 -12.10
C PHE A 77 3.36 -0.34 -12.87
N CYS A 78 3.73 -0.71 -14.10
CA CYS A 78 2.98 -1.67 -14.93
C CYS A 78 3.90 -2.23 -16.06
N VAL A 79 3.52 -2.97 -17.11
CA VAL A 79 2.25 -3.59 -17.57
C VAL A 79 2.43 -5.09 -17.78
N GLY A 80 1.39 -5.86 -17.44
CA GLY A 80 1.32 -7.32 -17.54
C GLY A 80 1.55 -7.94 -16.18
N GLU A 81 2.16 -9.12 -16.15
CA GLU A 81 3.20 -9.34 -15.16
C GLU A 81 4.24 -8.20 -15.37
N LYS A 82 4.29 -7.09 -14.60
CA LYS A 82 5.44 -6.13 -14.48
C LYS A 82 5.17 -5.07 -13.42
N ASP A 83 6.08 -4.97 -12.45
CA ASP A 83 5.72 -4.47 -11.13
C ASP A 83 6.92 -3.84 -10.39
N HIS A 84 6.94 -3.90 -9.06
CA HIS A 84 8.14 -3.66 -8.25
C HIS A 84 9.39 -4.35 -8.84
N ARG A 85 10.59 -3.92 -8.41
CA ARG A 85 11.83 -4.62 -8.77
C ARG A 85 11.71 -6.12 -8.45
N ASN A 86 12.16 -6.96 -9.37
CA ASN A 86 12.01 -8.41 -9.32
C ASN A 86 10.55 -8.93 -9.29
N HIS A 87 9.54 -8.15 -9.70
CA HIS A 87 8.14 -8.58 -9.77
C HIS A 87 7.57 -8.51 -11.20
N GLY A 88 6.53 -9.31 -11.46
CA GLY A 88 5.89 -9.39 -12.77
C GLY A 88 6.87 -9.88 -13.84
N THR A 89 7.17 -9.11 -14.89
CA THR A 89 8.25 -9.38 -15.85
C THR A 89 9.38 -8.33 -15.76
N ARG A 90 9.44 -7.57 -14.65
CA ARG A 90 10.72 -7.16 -14.05
C ARG A 90 11.28 -8.26 -13.13
N LEU A 91 10.57 -9.39 -13.00
CA LEU A 91 11.05 -10.62 -12.39
C LEU A 91 12.30 -11.13 -13.10
N VAL A 92 13.37 -11.25 -12.33
CA VAL A 92 14.64 -11.85 -12.77
C VAL A 92 14.82 -13.22 -12.11
N ASN A 93 14.39 -13.36 -10.86
CA ASN A 93 14.41 -14.63 -10.14
C ASN A 93 13.31 -14.69 -9.07
N GLN A 94 12.32 -15.57 -9.25
CA GLN A 94 11.18 -15.72 -8.33
C GLN A 94 11.57 -16.17 -6.93
N GLN A 95 12.61 -17.02 -6.81
CA GLN A 95 13.10 -17.49 -5.51
C GLN A 95 13.54 -16.31 -4.63
N ARG A 96 14.08 -15.25 -5.22
CA ARG A 96 14.53 -14.04 -4.51
C ARG A 96 13.39 -13.20 -3.93
N ASN A 97 12.13 -13.50 -4.26
CA ASN A 97 10.96 -12.89 -3.61
C ASN A 97 10.44 -13.72 -2.42
N PHE A 98 10.79 -15.02 -2.34
CA PHE A 98 10.36 -15.90 -1.26
C PHE A 98 10.95 -15.49 0.10
N ALA A 99 10.38 -16.08 1.16
CA ALA A 99 10.89 -15.98 2.52
C ALA A 99 11.95 -17.06 2.79
N TRP A 100 12.48 -17.11 4.01
CA TRP A 100 13.18 -18.30 4.48
C TRP A 100 12.19 -19.47 4.60
N SER A 101 12.53 -20.62 4.01
CA SER A 101 11.73 -21.85 4.06
C SER A 101 12.63 -23.03 4.39
N LYS A 102 12.03 -24.11 4.91
CA LYS A 102 12.72 -25.41 5.05
C LYS A 102 12.77 -26.16 3.72
N GLU A 103 11.84 -25.86 2.80
CA GLU A 103 11.79 -26.46 1.48
C GLU A 103 12.79 -25.76 0.54
N PRO A 104 13.85 -26.44 0.04
CA PRO A 104 14.93 -25.78 -0.67
C PRO A 104 14.52 -25.05 -1.96
N ALA A 105 13.45 -25.52 -2.62
CA ALA A 105 12.90 -24.89 -3.82
C ALA A 105 12.17 -23.56 -3.54
N GLU A 106 11.72 -23.36 -2.30
CA GLU A 106 10.97 -22.18 -1.85
C GLU A 106 11.79 -21.30 -0.88
N ASN A 107 12.98 -21.75 -0.48
CA ASN A 107 13.84 -21.01 0.43
C ASN A 107 14.58 -19.87 -0.27
N ASN A 108 14.63 -18.71 0.38
CA ASN A 108 15.54 -17.63 0.06
C ASN A 108 16.47 -17.29 1.23
N ASP A 109 17.70 -17.81 1.22
CA ASP A 109 18.70 -17.47 2.25
C ASP A 109 18.99 -15.97 2.34
N GLN A 110 18.82 -15.21 1.26
CA GLN A 110 19.05 -13.76 1.22
C GLN A 110 17.77 -12.92 1.39
N HIS A 111 16.68 -13.51 1.92
CA HIS A 111 15.38 -12.84 2.11
C HIS A 111 15.48 -11.43 2.73
N ALA A 112 16.32 -11.25 3.76
CA ALA A 112 16.55 -9.95 4.39
C ALA A 112 17.20 -8.91 3.46
N VAL A 113 18.10 -9.33 2.58
CA VAL A 113 18.77 -8.43 1.63
C VAL A 113 17.86 -8.14 0.43
N ASP A 114 17.23 -9.17 -0.13
CA ASP A 114 16.38 -9.02 -1.32
C ASP A 114 15.15 -8.15 -1.03
N MET A 115 14.45 -8.41 0.07
CA MET A 115 13.23 -7.67 0.36
C MET A 115 13.52 -6.19 0.61
N TYR A 116 14.63 -5.84 1.29
CA TYR A 116 15.01 -4.43 1.47
C TYR A 116 15.49 -3.78 0.16
N THR A 117 16.30 -4.47 -0.65
CA THR A 117 16.81 -3.90 -1.91
C THR A 117 15.70 -3.66 -2.94
N ILE A 118 14.66 -4.51 -2.97
CA ILE A 118 13.44 -4.26 -3.74
C ILE A 118 12.72 -3.00 -3.23
N GLN A 119 12.51 -2.88 -1.90
CA GLN A 119 11.82 -1.74 -1.31
C GLN A 119 12.56 -0.41 -1.55
N THR A 120 13.86 -0.36 -1.26
CA THR A 120 14.69 0.84 -1.45
C THR A 120 14.88 1.19 -2.92
N GLY A 121 15.01 0.19 -3.80
CA GLY A 121 15.12 0.42 -5.23
C GLY A 121 13.82 0.92 -5.85
N THR A 122 12.65 0.46 -5.38
CA THR A 122 11.35 1.02 -5.79
C THR A 122 11.19 2.46 -5.29
N ALA A 123 11.65 2.80 -4.08
CA ALA A 123 11.63 4.19 -3.61
C ALA A 123 12.52 5.12 -4.48
N GLN A 124 13.66 4.63 -4.95
CA GLN A 124 14.50 5.34 -5.94
C GLN A 124 13.82 5.46 -7.32
N ASP A 125 13.14 4.41 -7.77
CA ASP A 125 12.36 4.44 -9.02
C ASP A 125 11.28 5.54 -8.96
N VAL A 126 10.64 5.78 -7.81
CA VAL A 126 9.69 6.89 -7.61
C VAL A 126 10.35 8.26 -7.76
N SER A 127 11.50 8.52 -7.10
CA SER A 127 12.24 9.78 -7.26
C SER A 127 12.61 10.05 -8.72
N PHE A 128 13.14 9.04 -9.41
CA PHE A 128 13.45 9.11 -10.84
C PHE A 128 12.21 9.43 -11.70
N LEU A 129 11.06 8.85 -11.38
CA LEU A 129 9.82 9.12 -12.11
C LEU A 129 9.27 10.52 -11.86
N ILE A 130 9.45 11.10 -10.67
CA ILE A 130 9.08 12.51 -10.37
C ILE A 130 9.81 13.45 -11.33
N ASP A 131 11.10 13.19 -11.61
CA ASP A 131 11.93 14.01 -12.51
C ASP A 131 11.60 13.85 -14.00
N HIS A 132 10.99 12.73 -14.42
CA HIS A 132 10.88 12.39 -15.85
C HIS A 132 9.45 12.21 -16.39
N ILE A 133 8.47 11.83 -15.56
CA ILE A 133 7.05 11.74 -15.99
C ILE A 133 6.51 13.07 -16.56
N PRO A 134 6.79 14.26 -15.98
CA PRO A 134 6.27 15.52 -16.51
C PRO A 134 6.60 15.75 -17.99
N SER A 135 7.82 15.41 -18.41
CA SER A 135 8.28 15.58 -19.80
C SER A 135 7.58 14.65 -20.81
N SER A 136 6.97 13.55 -20.35
CA SER A 136 6.21 12.63 -21.22
C SER A 136 4.70 12.87 -21.18
N LEU A 137 4.16 13.40 -20.07
CA LEU A 137 2.75 13.78 -19.98
C LEU A 137 2.48 15.18 -20.56
N TYR A 138 3.39 16.14 -20.34
CA TYR A 138 3.21 17.55 -20.65
C TYR A 138 4.45 18.13 -21.36
N PRO A 139 4.80 17.61 -22.56
CA PRO A 139 6.03 17.96 -23.27
C PRO A 139 6.10 19.43 -23.72
N SER A 140 4.98 20.16 -23.74
CA SER A 140 4.92 21.59 -24.06
C SER A 140 4.78 22.48 -22.81
N GLY A 141 4.78 21.90 -21.61
CA GLY A 141 4.51 22.62 -20.36
C GLY A 141 3.03 23.01 -20.18
N GLU A 142 2.12 22.35 -20.89
CA GLU A 142 0.68 22.66 -20.91
C GLU A 142 -0.04 22.45 -19.57
N ARG A 143 0.56 21.66 -18.66
CA ARG A 143 0.14 21.44 -17.27
C ARG A 143 1.37 21.33 -16.39
N THR A 144 1.19 21.53 -15.08
CA THR A 144 2.25 21.36 -14.09
C THR A 144 1.78 20.43 -12.96
N ILE A 145 2.61 19.44 -12.62
CA ILE A 145 2.46 18.68 -11.39
C ILE A 145 3.10 19.49 -10.26
N VAL A 146 2.27 19.95 -9.32
CA VAL A 146 2.67 20.85 -8.24
C VAL A 146 2.89 20.12 -6.91
N GLU A 147 2.29 18.95 -6.75
CA GLU A 147 2.22 18.21 -5.49
C GLU A 147 2.33 16.71 -5.76
N TRP A 148 3.16 16.02 -4.97
CA TRP A 148 3.43 14.59 -5.14
C TRP A 148 3.08 13.81 -3.87
N GLY A 149 2.40 12.70 -4.05
CA GLY A 149 2.03 11.76 -3.00
C GLY A 149 2.43 10.34 -3.35
N MET A 150 2.51 9.49 -2.33
CA MET A 150 2.77 8.07 -2.50
C MET A 150 1.96 7.25 -1.49
N GLY A 151 1.32 6.19 -1.98
CA GLY A 151 0.71 5.15 -1.15
C GLY A 151 1.09 3.77 -1.65
N GLY A 152 0.86 2.75 -0.82
CA GLY A 152 1.03 1.39 -1.27
C GLY A 152 0.74 0.34 -0.21
N VAL A 153 0.53 -0.88 -0.67
CA VAL A 153 0.12 -2.03 0.15
C VAL A 153 1.30 -2.97 0.38
N SER A 154 1.50 -3.41 1.63
CA SER A 154 2.52 -4.39 2.01
C SER A 154 3.91 -3.97 1.54
N LEU A 155 4.49 -4.62 0.53
CA LEU A 155 5.75 -4.23 -0.13
C LEU A 155 5.74 -2.76 -0.59
N GLY A 156 4.66 -2.31 -1.23
CA GLY A 156 4.45 -0.91 -1.60
C GLY A 156 4.34 0.02 -0.38
N GLY A 157 3.81 -0.46 0.73
CA GLY A 157 3.72 0.29 2.00
C GLY A 157 5.09 0.51 2.65
N HIS A 158 5.96 -0.51 2.62
CA HIS A 158 7.37 -0.36 3.01
C HIS A 158 8.12 0.63 2.11
N SER A 159 7.98 0.50 0.78
CA SER A 159 8.57 1.45 -0.17
C SER A 159 8.06 2.88 0.07
N THR A 160 6.80 3.05 0.48
CA THR A 160 6.21 4.36 0.81
C THR A 160 6.92 5.00 2.00
N TRP A 161 7.14 4.26 3.09
CA TRP A 161 7.90 4.78 4.24
C TRP A 161 9.32 5.22 3.87
N ILE A 162 10.03 4.41 3.08
CA ILE A 162 11.39 4.69 2.62
C ILE A 162 11.43 5.90 1.68
N ALA A 163 10.46 6.02 0.77
CA ALA A 163 10.38 7.15 -0.15
C ALA A 163 10.07 8.46 0.60
N LEU A 164 9.10 8.46 1.52
CA LEU A 164 8.79 9.62 2.36
C LEU A 164 10.01 10.16 3.10
N SER A 165 10.90 9.27 3.55
CA SER A 165 12.09 9.62 4.33
C SER A 165 13.28 10.10 3.49
N ARG A 166 13.23 9.98 2.15
CA ARG A 166 14.35 10.28 1.23
C ARG A 166 14.00 11.27 0.11
N GLU A 167 12.73 11.32 -0.29
CA GLU A 167 12.23 12.22 -1.33
C GLU A 167 11.51 13.41 -0.69
N PRO A 168 12.14 14.61 -0.62
CA PRO A 168 11.54 15.78 -0.02
C PRO A 168 10.27 16.25 -0.77
N ARG A 169 10.15 15.97 -2.07
CA ARG A 169 9.00 16.38 -2.90
C ARG A 169 7.70 15.64 -2.59
N LEU A 170 7.77 14.48 -1.92
CA LEU A 170 6.57 13.74 -1.46
C LEU A 170 5.95 14.41 -0.24
N THR A 171 4.78 15.02 -0.40
CA THR A 171 4.03 15.69 0.69
C THR A 171 2.93 14.80 1.28
N LEU A 172 2.48 13.77 0.57
CA LEU A 172 1.48 12.80 1.00
C LEU A 172 2.06 11.37 1.07
N GLY A 173 1.72 10.64 2.13
CA GLY A 173 2.11 9.27 2.41
C GLY A 173 0.93 8.39 2.86
N ILE A 174 0.69 7.26 2.19
CA ILE A 174 -0.34 6.28 2.57
C ILE A 174 0.22 4.85 2.62
N PRO A 175 1.08 4.53 3.61
CA PRO A 175 1.53 3.15 3.85
C PRO A 175 0.39 2.29 4.42
N ILE A 176 0.01 1.25 3.67
CA ILE A 176 -1.00 0.26 4.05
C ILE A 176 -0.30 -1.06 4.37
N ILE A 177 -0.52 -1.62 5.56
CA ILE A 177 0.08 -2.87 6.08
C ILE A 177 1.60 -2.97 5.84
N GLY A 178 2.30 -1.82 5.93
CA GLY A 178 3.74 -1.68 5.74
C GLY A 178 4.44 -1.14 7.00
N CYS A 179 5.67 -1.60 7.23
CA CYS A 179 6.48 -1.24 8.40
C CYS A 179 7.57 -0.21 8.06
N PRO A 180 7.75 0.85 8.88
CA PRO A 180 8.83 1.83 8.76
C PRO A 180 10.16 1.38 9.38
N ASP A 181 10.14 0.37 10.26
CA ASP A 181 11.32 -0.21 10.90
C ASP A 181 11.60 -1.57 10.27
N TYR A 182 12.58 -1.62 9.35
CA TYR A 182 12.90 -2.87 8.66
C TYR A 182 13.53 -3.90 9.60
N MET A 183 14.46 -3.48 10.47
CA MET A 183 15.20 -4.40 11.34
C MET A 183 14.29 -5.10 12.36
N LYS A 184 13.36 -4.36 12.97
CA LYS A 184 12.41 -4.89 13.96
C LYS A 184 11.43 -5.88 13.34
N LEU A 185 11.05 -5.70 12.07
CA LEU A 185 10.23 -6.66 11.33
C LEU A 185 11.03 -7.90 10.91
N ILE A 186 12.15 -7.71 10.20
CA ILE A 186 12.89 -8.83 9.60
C ILE A 186 13.55 -9.72 10.66
N SER A 187 13.97 -9.16 11.79
CA SER A 187 14.58 -9.93 12.89
C SER A 187 13.57 -10.86 13.56
N ARG A 188 12.30 -10.46 13.67
CA ARG A 188 11.23 -11.33 14.16
C ARG A 188 10.96 -12.48 13.20
N ARG A 189 10.97 -12.23 11.89
CA ARG A 189 10.86 -13.28 10.87
C ARG A 189 12.05 -14.24 10.94
N ALA A 190 13.27 -13.72 11.09
CA ALA A 190 14.47 -14.53 11.25
C ALA A 190 14.39 -15.44 12.49
N GLN A 191 13.97 -14.90 13.64
CA GLN A 191 13.71 -15.67 14.86
C GLN A 191 12.69 -16.80 14.63
N SER A 192 11.53 -16.50 14.01
CA SER A 192 10.51 -17.51 13.67
C SER A 192 11.03 -18.60 12.73
N SER A 193 11.92 -18.25 11.80
CA SER A 193 12.56 -19.17 10.86
C SER A 193 13.83 -19.84 11.41
N ASN A 194 14.24 -19.56 12.65
CA ASN A 194 15.51 -20.01 13.28
C ASN A 194 16.78 -19.57 12.51
N ILE A 195 16.74 -18.40 11.88
CA ILE A 195 17.84 -17.79 11.14
C ILE A 195 18.64 -16.84 12.07
N PRO A 196 19.98 -16.96 12.15
CA PRO A 196 20.79 -16.08 12.98
C PRO A 196 20.92 -14.67 12.36
N LEU A 197 20.97 -13.65 13.21
CA LEU A 197 21.21 -12.25 12.81
C LEU A 197 22.71 -12.00 12.54
N SER A 198 23.30 -12.80 11.68
CA SER A 198 24.72 -12.78 11.32
C SER A 198 24.93 -13.15 9.85
N PRO A 199 26.14 -12.95 9.29
CA PRO A 199 26.48 -13.52 7.99
C PRO A 199 26.25 -15.04 7.96
N PRO A 200 25.84 -15.63 6.81
CA PRO A 200 25.60 -14.98 5.53
C PRO A 200 24.22 -14.29 5.40
N TYR A 201 23.26 -14.58 6.28
CA TYR A 201 21.87 -14.10 6.22
C TYR A 201 21.74 -12.60 6.43
N PHE A 202 22.55 -12.05 7.34
CA PHE A 202 22.68 -10.63 7.62
C PHE A 202 24.14 -10.19 7.45
N PRO A 203 24.60 -9.91 6.21
CA PRO A 203 25.95 -9.41 5.96
C PRO A 203 26.20 -8.06 6.65
N THR A 204 27.43 -7.82 7.12
CA THR A 204 27.79 -6.55 7.78
C THR A 204 27.53 -5.33 6.90
N SER A 205 27.78 -5.44 5.58
CA SER A 205 27.49 -4.39 4.59
C SER A 205 26.00 -4.06 4.51
N PHE A 206 25.14 -5.09 4.59
CA PHE A 206 23.69 -4.93 4.60
C PHE A 206 23.23 -4.25 5.90
N MET A 207 23.64 -4.75 7.06
CA MET A 207 23.26 -4.16 8.35
C MET A 207 23.70 -2.68 8.46
N THR A 208 24.95 -2.38 8.07
CA THR A 208 25.47 -1.00 8.02
C THR A 208 24.67 -0.10 7.07
N TYR A 209 24.13 -0.65 5.98
CA TYR A 209 23.30 0.11 5.06
C TYR A 209 21.91 0.37 5.63
N VAL A 210 21.28 -0.60 6.29
CA VAL A 210 19.98 -0.42 6.97
C VAL A 210 20.11 0.61 8.10
N GLU A 211 21.12 0.46 8.97
CA GLU A 211 21.42 1.37 10.10
C GLU A 211 21.51 2.86 9.70
N ARG A 212 21.93 3.15 8.46
CA ARG A 212 22.12 4.53 7.96
C ARG A 212 20.95 5.11 7.18
N HIS A 213 20.03 4.27 6.67
CA HIS A 213 19.04 4.71 5.68
C HIS A 213 17.61 4.21 5.93
N ASP A 214 17.39 3.32 6.90
CA ASP A 214 16.06 2.88 7.29
C ASP A 214 15.29 4.02 7.98
N PRO A 215 13.99 4.23 7.69
CA PRO A 215 13.23 5.32 8.27
C PRO A 215 13.34 5.40 9.80
N ALA A 216 13.35 4.26 10.50
CA ALA A 216 13.42 4.20 11.95
C ALA A 216 14.78 4.60 12.56
N GLN A 217 15.82 4.78 11.74
CA GLN A 217 17.14 5.23 12.16
C GLN A 217 17.38 6.74 11.93
N LEU A 218 16.44 7.41 11.25
CA LEU A 218 16.48 8.85 11.00
C LEU A 218 15.88 9.63 12.18
N ALA A 219 16.04 10.96 12.17
CA ALA A 219 15.56 11.84 13.24
C ALA A 219 14.02 12.06 13.22
N TYR A 220 13.22 11.01 13.05
CA TYR A 220 11.76 11.07 12.89
C TYR A 220 10.98 11.63 14.10
N ARG A 221 11.67 11.81 15.24
CA ARG A 221 11.17 12.43 16.48
C ARG A 221 11.63 13.89 16.68
N ALA A 222 12.54 14.40 15.84
CA ALA A 222 13.04 15.75 15.97
C ALA A 222 12.03 16.78 15.44
N LYS A 223 12.11 18.01 15.92
CA LYS A 223 11.22 19.14 15.55
C LYS A 223 11.94 20.20 14.73
N ASP A 224 13.12 19.86 14.23
CA ASP A 224 13.99 20.69 13.42
C ASP A 224 14.25 20.04 12.05
N ALA A 225 15.01 20.73 11.20
CA ALA A 225 15.28 20.33 9.81
C ALA A 225 16.02 18.99 9.64
N SER A 226 16.49 18.34 10.71
CA SER A 226 17.02 16.97 10.64
C SER A 226 15.92 15.90 10.45
N ASN A 227 14.67 16.20 10.80
CA ASN A 227 13.55 15.29 10.61
C ASN A 227 13.01 15.37 9.17
N PRO A 228 13.15 14.30 8.35
CA PRO A 228 12.70 14.33 6.96
C PRO A 228 11.17 14.30 6.81
N PHE A 229 10.40 14.08 7.89
CA PHE A 229 8.94 13.93 7.84
C PHE A 229 8.14 15.20 8.15
N LEU A 230 8.80 16.32 8.49
CA LEU A 230 8.10 17.58 8.77
C LEU A 230 7.33 18.10 7.54
N GLY A 231 6.12 18.61 7.77
CA GLY A 231 5.17 19.07 6.75
C GLY A 231 4.43 17.95 5.99
N LYS A 232 4.85 16.69 6.13
CA LYS A 232 4.23 15.57 5.40
C LYS A 232 2.88 15.16 6.02
N LYS A 233 1.98 14.72 5.15
CA LYS A 233 0.63 14.23 5.48
C LYS A 233 0.66 12.72 5.35
N VAL A 234 0.57 12.01 6.46
CA VAL A 234 0.76 10.55 6.55
C VAL A 234 -0.50 9.89 7.11
N LEU A 235 -1.09 8.99 6.33
CA LEU A 235 -2.15 8.08 6.76
C LEU A 235 -1.59 6.66 6.85
N VAL A 236 -1.42 6.16 8.06
CA VAL A 236 -0.98 4.79 8.32
C VAL A 236 -2.21 3.90 8.46
N LEU A 237 -2.31 2.89 7.61
CA LEU A 237 -3.38 1.87 7.63
C LEU A 237 -2.76 0.52 7.98
N SER A 238 -3.32 -0.21 8.94
CA SER A 238 -2.80 -1.52 9.37
C SER A 238 -3.90 -2.43 9.90
N GLY A 239 -3.77 -3.74 9.73
CA GLY A 239 -4.66 -4.72 10.36
C GLY A 239 -4.20 -5.05 11.78
N LYS A 240 -5.12 -5.11 12.74
CA LYS A 240 -4.78 -5.47 14.13
C LYS A 240 -4.36 -6.94 14.26
N GLU A 241 -4.94 -7.81 13.44
CA GLU A 241 -4.69 -9.25 13.44
C GLU A 241 -3.61 -9.66 12.42
N ASP A 242 -2.94 -8.68 11.79
CA ASP A 242 -1.82 -8.92 10.89
C ASP A 242 -0.68 -9.65 11.61
N LYS A 243 -0.35 -10.86 11.14
CA LYS A 243 0.75 -11.69 11.65
C LYS A 243 2.00 -11.60 10.77
N LEU A 244 1.90 -11.06 9.55
CA LEU A 244 3.00 -10.98 8.59
C LEU A 244 3.75 -9.64 8.71
N VAL A 245 3.02 -8.55 8.95
CA VAL A 245 3.53 -7.21 9.28
C VAL A 245 2.78 -6.70 10.53
N PRO A 246 3.03 -7.31 11.71
CA PRO A 246 2.26 -7.03 12.92
C PRO A 246 2.45 -5.58 13.39
N TRP A 247 1.36 -4.91 13.79
CA TRP A 247 1.34 -3.50 14.17
C TRP A 247 2.46 -3.09 15.14
N VAL A 248 2.78 -3.94 16.12
CA VAL A 248 3.85 -3.73 17.11
C VAL A 248 5.27 -3.57 16.51
N ALA A 249 5.49 -3.96 15.25
CA ALA A 249 6.72 -3.62 14.52
C ALA A 249 6.77 -2.12 14.13
N SER A 250 5.61 -1.53 13.83
CA SER A 250 5.46 -0.12 13.42
C SER A 250 5.16 0.84 14.57
N ALA A 251 4.45 0.37 15.61
CA ALA A 251 3.82 1.17 16.65
C ALA A 251 4.74 2.27 17.23
N GLU A 252 5.89 1.87 17.78
CA GLU A 252 6.87 2.78 18.40
C GLU A 252 7.30 3.94 17.48
N PHE A 253 7.57 3.63 16.20
CA PHE A 253 7.93 4.62 15.20
C PHE A 253 6.76 5.56 14.92
N VAL A 254 5.58 5.00 14.62
CA VAL A 254 4.41 5.78 14.18
C VAL A 254 3.87 6.64 15.32
N GLU A 255 3.84 6.13 16.56
CA GLU A 255 3.51 6.91 17.75
C GLU A 255 4.50 8.06 17.93
N GLY A 256 5.80 7.78 17.78
CA GLY A 256 6.87 8.77 17.89
C GLY A 256 7.03 9.75 16.73
N LEU A 257 6.40 9.49 15.58
CA LEU A 257 6.58 10.27 14.36
C LEU A 257 6.09 11.72 14.52
N GLU A 258 7.01 12.66 14.46
CA GLU A 258 6.75 14.09 14.44
C GLU A 258 6.64 14.56 12.98
N VAL A 259 5.56 15.27 12.66
CA VAL A 259 5.29 15.81 11.31
C VAL A 259 5.18 17.35 11.30
N GLY A 260 5.35 18.01 12.45
CA GLY A 260 5.24 19.47 12.57
C GLY A 260 3.82 20.01 12.44
N GLU A 261 3.66 21.33 12.54
CA GLU A 261 2.36 22.03 12.62
C GLU A 261 1.56 21.98 11.31
N GLU A 262 2.26 21.91 10.17
CA GLU A 262 1.70 21.85 8.80
C GLU A 262 1.58 20.40 8.26
N GLY A 263 2.11 19.44 9.02
CA GLY A 263 1.98 18.03 8.75
C GLY A 263 0.69 17.45 9.33
N VAL A 264 0.37 16.22 8.91
CA VAL A 264 -0.79 15.48 9.43
C VAL A 264 -0.37 14.05 9.67
N LYS A 265 -0.72 13.49 10.83
CA LYS A 265 -0.53 12.06 11.13
C LYS A 265 -1.86 11.45 11.51
N ARG A 266 -2.43 10.60 10.64
CA ARG A 266 -3.62 9.79 10.91
C ARG A 266 -3.21 8.32 10.96
N VAL A 267 -3.74 7.57 11.91
CA VAL A 267 -3.44 6.14 12.10
C VAL A 267 -4.77 5.40 12.25
N VAL A 268 -4.96 4.35 11.45
CA VAL A 268 -6.09 3.43 11.56
C VAL A 268 -5.54 2.02 11.69
N VAL A 269 -5.79 1.41 12.84
CA VAL A 269 -5.52 -0.01 13.09
C VAL A 269 -6.87 -0.71 13.12
N GLU A 270 -7.19 -1.44 12.05
CA GLU A 270 -8.52 -2.01 11.83
C GLU A 270 -8.70 -3.33 12.61
N GLU A 271 -9.70 -3.36 13.51
CA GLU A 271 -10.10 -4.55 14.26
C GLU A 271 -10.59 -5.66 13.31
N GLY A 272 -10.21 -6.92 13.55
CA GLY A 272 -10.59 -8.05 12.70
C GLY A 272 -9.87 -8.15 11.34
N ALA A 273 -9.07 -7.15 10.95
CA ALA A 273 -8.31 -7.17 9.71
C ALA A 273 -6.94 -7.84 9.88
N GLY A 274 -6.60 -8.75 8.96
CA GLY A 274 -5.30 -9.44 8.90
C GLY A 274 -4.27 -8.71 8.04
N HIS A 275 -3.41 -9.47 7.34
CA HIS A 275 -2.51 -8.91 6.31
C HIS A 275 -3.24 -8.71 4.99
N GLU A 276 -4.15 -7.73 4.95
CA GLU A 276 -4.97 -7.43 3.79
C GLU A 276 -5.26 -5.94 3.66
N CYS A 277 -5.52 -5.48 2.44
CA CYS A 277 -6.11 -4.16 2.21
C CYS A 277 -7.64 -4.33 2.22
N THR A 278 -8.31 -3.92 3.29
CA THR A 278 -9.78 -4.04 3.42
C THR A 278 -10.49 -2.96 2.60
N SER A 279 -11.82 -3.09 2.45
CA SER A 279 -12.64 -2.00 1.92
C SER A 279 -12.65 -0.75 2.81
N GLY A 280 -12.47 -0.91 4.14
CA GLY A 280 -12.32 0.18 5.09
C GLY A 280 -11.05 0.98 4.81
N MET A 281 -9.90 0.30 4.76
CA MET A 281 -8.62 0.88 4.39
C MET A 281 -8.64 1.59 3.02
N ARG A 282 -9.22 0.96 1.98
CA ARG A 282 -9.40 1.59 0.66
C ARG A 282 -10.17 2.91 0.74
N ARG A 283 -11.23 2.92 1.55
CA ARG A 283 -12.09 4.09 1.70
C ARG A 283 -11.40 5.22 2.46
N GLU A 284 -10.70 4.92 3.56
CA GLU A 284 -9.91 5.91 4.29
C GLU A 284 -8.80 6.50 3.43
N ALA A 285 -8.13 5.70 2.59
CA ALA A 285 -7.18 6.21 1.61
C ALA A 285 -7.82 7.19 0.61
N GLY A 286 -8.99 6.85 0.04
CA GLY A 286 -9.71 7.74 -0.88
C GLY A 286 -10.19 9.05 -0.22
N LEU A 287 -10.68 8.97 1.02
CA LEU A 287 -11.06 10.15 1.82
C LEU A 287 -9.87 11.07 2.08
N PHE A 288 -8.73 10.51 2.47
CA PHE A 288 -7.53 11.28 2.79
C PHE A 288 -6.88 11.91 1.54
N VAL A 289 -6.94 11.24 0.38
CA VAL A 289 -6.55 11.84 -0.91
C VAL A 289 -7.48 13.01 -1.25
N ARG A 290 -8.79 12.88 -1.08
CA ARG A 290 -9.72 14.00 -1.27
C ARG A 290 -9.38 15.18 -0.37
N GLU A 291 -9.13 14.93 0.91
CA GLU A 291 -8.74 15.98 1.86
C GLU A 291 -7.42 16.65 1.45
N TRP A 292 -6.42 15.91 0.96
CA TRP A 292 -5.16 16.47 0.42
C TRP A 292 -5.37 17.31 -0.85
N LEU A 293 -6.31 16.93 -1.72
CA LEU A 293 -6.68 17.73 -2.90
C LEU A 293 -7.38 19.04 -2.49
N SER A 294 -8.35 18.95 -1.57
CA SER A 294 -9.10 20.10 -1.05
C SER A 294 -8.26 21.04 -0.19
N ALA A 295 -7.24 20.54 0.50
CA ALA A 295 -6.44 21.30 1.44
C ALA A 295 -5.84 22.58 0.82
N THR A 296 -6.31 23.70 1.35
CA THR A 296 -5.42 24.70 1.96
C THR A 296 -5.09 24.22 3.39
N ALA A 297 -4.02 24.74 4.01
CA ALA A 297 -3.42 24.15 5.21
C ALA A 297 -4.39 23.95 6.42
N ASP A 298 -5.43 24.78 6.54
CA ASP A 298 -6.29 24.80 7.73
C ASP A 298 -7.34 23.68 7.82
N GLU A 299 -7.80 23.10 6.71
CA GLU A 299 -9.00 22.24 6.72
C GLU A 299 -8.78 20.81 7.24
N LEU A 300 -7.54 20.31 7.18
CA LEU A 300 -7.15 18.96 7.61
C LEU A 300 -7.08 18.78 9.14
N ARG A 301 -7.21 19.87 9.92
CA ARG A 301 -7.04 19.88 11.39
C ARG A 301 -8.22 19.29 12.19
N ARG A 302 -9.20 18.65 11.54
CA ARG A 302 -10.37 18.07 12.23
C ARG A 302 -10.07 16.66 12.78
N PRO A 303 -10.29 16.39 14.08
CA PRO A 303 -10.18 15.03 14.61
C PRO A 303 -11.27 14.13 14.01
N SER A 304 -10.97 12.84 13.92
CA SER A 304 -11.88 11.80 13.42
C SER A 304 -13.19 11.79 14.19
N ARG A 305 -14.32 11.77 13.48
CA ARG A 305 -15.61 11.42 14.09
C ARG A 305 -15.58 9.93 14.41
N ASN A 306 -15.75 9.58 15.69
CA ASN A 306 -15.98 8.19 16.09
C ASN A 306 -17.23 7.67 15.36
N PHE A 307 -17.12 6.53 14.67
CA PHE A 307 -18.26 5.79 14.13
C PHE A 307 -18.97 5.04 15.26
N ALA A 308 -19.52 5.79 16.21
CA ALA A 308 -20.22 5.28 17.38
C ALA A 308 -21.25 6.29 17.92
N ASP A 309 -21.97 6.98 17.02
CA ASP A 309 -23.29 7.54 17.33
C ASP A 309 -24.04 7.96 16.05
N ASN A 310 -25.11 7.24 15.72
CA ASN A 310 -26.20 7.64 14.82
C ASN A 310 -27.25 6.51 14.72
N ASP A 311 -27.88 6.15 15.83
CA ASP A 311 -29.16 5.43 15.81
C ASP A 311 -30.16 5.95 16.86
N GLU A 312 -30.44 7.24 16.81
CA GLU A 312 -31.74 7.76 17.25
C GLU A 312 -32.28 8.71 16.19
N GLY A 313 -33.43 8.39 15.58
CA GLY A 313 -34.12 9.42 14.78
C GLY A 313 -35.08 9.05 13.66
N ARG A 314 -35.57 7.81 13.46
CA ARG A 314 -36.73 7.62 12.54
C ARG A 314 -37.70 6.48 12.83
N LYS A 315 -38.51 6.65 13.88
CA LYS A 315 -39.82 5.97 13.96
C LYS A 315 -40.73 6.44 12.82
N ARG A 316 -41.04 5.58 11.85
CA ARG A 316 -42.36 5.52 11.19
C ARG A 316 -42.75 4.08 10.89
N SER A 317 -44.03 3.80 11.10
CA SER A 317 -44.68 2.50 11.08
C SER A 317 -45.07 2.03 9.68
N SER A 318 -44.90 0.74 9.41
CA SER A 318 -45.92 -0.06 8.73
C SER A 318 -45.74 -1.54 9.06
N SER A 319 -46.80 -2.14 9.61
CA SER A 319 -46.92 -3.58 9.84
C SER A 319 -47.14 -4.33 8.54
N ILE A 320 -46.57 -5.53 8.40
CA ILE A 320 -47.27 -6.71 7.85
C ILE A 320 -46.61 -7.98 8.40
N SER A 321 -47.45 -8.94 8.78
CA SER A 321 -47.10 -10.21 9.40
C SER A 321 -46.73 -11.28 8.38
N GLY A 322 -45.71 -12.11 8.67
CA GLY A 322 -45.37 -13.28 7.86
C GLY A 322 -44.39 -14.22 8.56
N VAL A 323 -44.90 -15.23 9.27
CA VAL A 323 -44.12 -16.33 9.84
C VAL A 323 -44.05 -17.49 8.84
N VAL A 324 -42.86 -17.96 8.44
CA VAL A 324 -42.58 -19.39 8.16
C VAL A 324 -41.08 -19.70 8.37
N LEU A 325 -40.82 -20.58 9.34
CA LEU A 325 -39.82 -21.65 9.48
C LEU A 325 -38.48 -21.65 8.69
N ALA A 326 -37.43 -22.02 9.43
CA ALA A 326 -36.06 -22.27 8.94
C ALA A 326 -35.90 -23.56 8.11
N LYS A 327 -34.83 -23.62 7.31
CA LYS A 327 -34.09 -24.85 6.99
C LYS A 327 -32.63 -24.56 6.63
N GLY A 328 -31.74 -25.42 7.15
CA GLY A 328 -30.31 -25.45 6.83
C GLY A 328 -30.00 -26.16 5.50
N PRO A 329 -28.72 -26.50 5.26
CA PRO A 329 -28.05 -26.16 4.00
C PRO A 329 -28.15 -27.24 2.93
N GLN A 330 -28.02 -26.82 1.67
CA GLN A 330 -27.62 -27.70 0.57
C GLN A 330 -26.40 -27.13 -0.15
N GLN A 331 -25.33 -27.92 -0.14
CA GLN A 331 -24.21 -27.79 -1.06
C GLN A 331 -24.70 -28.21 -2.45
N HIS A 332 -24.38 -27.44 -3.50
CA HIS A 332 -24.31 -27.97 -4.85
C HIS A 332 -23.08 -27.43 -5.57
N TRP A 333 -22.22 -28.36 -5.97
CA TRP A 333 -21.14 -28.12 -6.92
C TRP A 333 -21.73 -28.10 -8.34
N SER A 334 -21.27 -27.17 -9.17
CA SER A 334 -21.39 -27.23 -10.62
C SER A 334 -20.11 -26.74 -11.26
N GLY A 335 -19.21 -27.67 -11.62
CA GLY A 335 -18.01 -27.34 -12.38
C GLY A 335 -18.33 -27.15 -13.86
N ALA A 336 -17.82 -26.08 -14.45
CA ALA A 336 -17.80 -25.89 -15.90
C ALA A 336 -16.37 -26.06 -16.40
N LEU A 337 -16.15 -27.07 -17.26
CA LEU A 337 -14.88 -27.29 -17.94
C LEU A 337 -14.74 -26.28 -19.09
N TRP A 338 -13.56 -25.65 -19.17
CA TRP A 338 -13.06 -25.05 -20.40
C TRP A 338 -11.72 -25.69 -20.75
N GLN A 339 -11.59 -26.16 -21.99
CA GLN A 339 -10.32 -26.62 -22.54
C GLN A 339 -9.71 -25.49 -23.36
N ASP A 340 -8.42 -25.22 -23.16
CA ASP A 340 -7.63 -24.43 -24.10
C ASP A 340 -6.39 -25.21 -24.58
N ARG A 341 -5.90 -24.86 -25.77
CA ARG A 341 -5.07 -25.71 -26.64
C ARG A 341 -3.57 -25.60 -26.36
N THR A 342 -3.12 -25.97 -25.16
CA THR A 342 -1.67 -26.07 -24.84
C THR A 342 -1.23 -27.34 -24.12
N GLY A 343 -2.16 -28.20 -23.68
CA GLY A 343 -1.82 -29.57 -23.25
C GLY A 343 -1.01 -29.69 -21.95
N VAL A 344 -0.98 -28.66 -21.10
CA VAL A 344 -0.35 -28.70 -19.77
C VAL A 344 -1.39 -28.38 -18.70
N ALA A 345 -1.67 -29.35 -17.83
CA ALA A 345 -2.60 -29.19 -16.71
C ALA A 345 -1.87 -28.57 -15.50
N GLY A 346 -1.95 -27.24 -15.34
CA GLY A 346 -1.49 -26.54 -14.15
C GLY A 346 -2.56 -26.51 -13.05
N VAL A 347 -2.26 -27.07 -11.87
CA VAL A 347 -3.14 -26.97 -10.69
C VAL A 347 -2.88 -25.63 -9.99
N LEU A 348 -3.83 -24.70 -10.09
CA LEU A 348 -3.84 -23.47 -9.27
C LEU A 348 -4.25 -23.81 -7.83
N ALA A 349 -3.30 -24.32 -7.06
CA ALA A 349 -3.44 -24.49 -5.62
C ALA A 349 -3.39 -23.11 -4.92
N ARG A 350 -4.49 -22.71 -4.27
CA ARG A 350 -4.44 -21.64 -3.27
C ARG A 350 -3.68 -22.17 -2.06
N TRP A 351 -2.45 -21.73 -1.88
CA TRP A 351 -1.66 -22.03 -0.69
C TRP A 351 -2.19 -21.26 0.53
N GLN A 352 -2.87 -21.98 1.42
CA GLN A 352 -2.96 -21.62 2.83
C GLN A 352 -1.86 -22.39 3.57
N GLU A 353 -0.97 -21.70 4.28
CA GLU A 353 0.06 -22.37 5.08
C GLU A 353 -0.54 -23.19 6.24
N PRO A 354 -0.12 -24.44 6.45
CA PRO A 354 -0.56 -25.24 7.59
C PRO A 354 0.22 -24.86 8.86
N TRP A 355 -0.43 -24.12 9.76
CA TRP A 355 0.13 -23.83 11.08
C TRP A 355 0.08 -25.06 11.99
N LEU A 356 1.26 -25.56 12.37
CA LEU A 356 1.41 -26.58 13.40
C LEU A 356 1.00 -26.04 14.78
N VAL A 357 -0.15 -26.48 15.29
CA VAL A 357 -0.56 -26.21 16.68
C VAL A 357 0.22 -27.14 17.61
N VAL A 358 1.23 -26.60 18.30
CA VAL A 358 1.92 -27.32 19.38
C VAL A 358 1.03 -27.30 20.63
N GLY A 359 0.41 -28.44 20.92
CA GLY A 359 -0.42 -28.60 22.12
C GLY A 359 0.41 -28.56 23.41
N SER A 360 -0.06 -27.79 24.40
CA SER A 360 0.49 -27.83 25.76
C SER A 360 0.10 -29.13 26.49
N PRO A 361 0.94 -29.67 27.41
CA PRO A 361 0.62 -30.90 28.12
C PRO A 361 -0.55 -30.70 29.07
N ARG A 362 -1.45 -31.68 29.16
CA ARG A 362 -2.44 -31.73 30.25
C ARG A 362 -1.76 -32.25 31.52
N VAL A 363 -2.01 -31.56 32.63
CA VAL A 363 -1.75 -32.07 33.98
C VAL A 363 -2.87 -33.05 34.35
N SER A 364 -2.51 -34.19 34.92
CA SER A 364 -3.36 -35.11 35.67
C SER A 364 -2.55 -35.67 36.83
#